data_AF-A0A388L3V9-F1
#
_entry.id   AF-A0A388L3V9-F1
#
_cell.length_a   1.000
_cell.length_b   1.000
_cell.length_c   1.000
_cell.angle_alpha   90.00
_cell.angle_beta   90.00
_cell.angle_gamma   90.00
#
_symmetry.space_group_name_H-M   'P 1'
#
loop_
_entity.id
_entity.type
_entity.pdbx_description
1 polymer ?
#
loop_
_entity_poly.entity_id
_entity_poly.type
_entity_poly.pdbx_seq_one_letter_code
_entity_poly.pdbx_strand_id
1 'polypeptide(L)'
;MVSEMAESISLTSFSSRFIAQVISDWLYDFLLNFTYCNATQRFTRCICGQKEIKRPAMPFIKPSFLYGTHELNAAYSFLAEVDGCYFGLPHMQALVKLVGPHSLPLLIQACLQHLTHLVTSVLPSHMMELLPRMPEDLAMPPLNSAPLGCLNFFDQQVEWLKQYNRRVDLLECLRLIGSIIAWMVFMDMALREQDTLQMMQVAPFLGVISGRDGQLQHLVGDDDDQTGPLVSLIQRALTTAMEKDAVVVPALVPDFIKNAQITESMYWSSVQASSVLKYAISHLKMSLDCVRRHWAPAPTNGLLETRPMQDFCSLYSALQFIFCLDQPEPGQETHWEKYGDALSWGACSIIYLLGQRRRFEMVDFSCYLMRVVETDTAVTSLAALRERVKGRSTTTLPALGRSKELKLFLANAVKAYRVNSFVMNMLAAHHPFEQKPAQALAHDGSVLTGVTHELKPSGFELLPHLTARSIANGAGQ
;
A
#
# COMPACT_ATOMS: atom_id res chain seq x y z
N MET A 1 -17.65 -25.67 18.46
CA MET A 1 -16.79 -25.26 19.59
C MET A 1 -16.00 -23.98 19.30
N VAL A 2 -15.02 -23.92 18.39
CA VAL A 2 -14.26 -22.66 18.14
C VAL A 2 -15.16 -21.51 17.70
N SER A 3 -16.06 -21.74 16.74
CA SER A 3 -17.04 -20.75 16.31
C SER A 3 -18.01 -20.33 17.43
N GLU A 4 -18.27 -21.21 18.39
CA GLU A 4 -19.14 -20.94 19.54
C GLU A 4 -18.44 -20.05 20.55
N MET A 5 -17.17 -20.36 20.86
CA MET A 5 -16.29 -19.54 21.70
C MET A 5 -16.03 -18.16 21.09
N ALA A 6 -15.99 -18.07 19.76
CA ALA A 6 -15.87 -16.82 19.02
C ALA A 6 -17.20 -16.05 18.90
N GLU A 7 -18.30 -16.60 19.43
CA GLU A 7 -19.66 -16.06 19.38
C GLU A 7 -20.17 -15.83 17.94
N SER A 8 -19.71 -16.65 16.99
CA SER A 8 -20.00 -16.52 15.55
C SER A 8 -21.08 -17.49 15.05
N ILE A 9 -21.88 -18.07 15.95
CA ILE A 9 -22.95 -19.06 15.62
C ILE A 9 -24.35 -18.45 15.81
N SER A 10 -24.49 -17.31 16.50
CA SER A 10 -25.79 -16.72 16.76
C SER A 10 -26.44 -16.21 15.47
N LEU A 11 -27.74 -16.47 15.30
CA LEU A 11 -28.59 -15.91 14.24
C LEU A 11 -28.59 -14.37 14.21
N THR A 12 -28.23 -13.73 15.34
CA THR A 12 -28.19 -12.27 15.49
C THR A 12 -26.78 -11.68 15.43
N SER A 13 -25.71 -12.50 15.51
CA SER A 13 -24.33 -12.02 15.55
C SER A 13 -23.56 -12.51 14.33
N PHE A 14 -23.46 -11.64 13.32
CA PHE A 14 -22.65 -11.88 12.12
C PHE A 14 -21.17 -11.50 12.30
N SER A 15 -20.81 -10.90 13.43
CA SER A 15 -19.44 -10.52 13.79
C SER A 15 -18.94 -11.34 14.98
N SER A 16 -17.78 -11.97 14.83
CA SER A 16 -17.13 -12.65 15.96
C SER A 16 -16.59 -11.66 17.00
N ARG A 17 -16.56 -12.05 18.27
CA ARG A 17 -15.88 -11.26 19.32
C ARG A 17 -14.41 -11.02 18.97
N PHE A 18 -13.79 -11.98 18.29
CA PHE A 18 -12.42 -11.87 17.81
C PHE A 18 -12.25 -10.72 16.81
N ILE A 19 -13.11 -10.59 15.79
CA ILE A 19 -12.97 -9.51 14.79
C ILE A 19 -13.19 -8.12 15.41
N ALA A 20 -14.12 -8.00 16.36
CA ALA A 20 -14.35 -6.75 17.07
C ALA A 20 -13.10 -6.32 17.86
N GLN A 21 -12.45 -7.27 18.56
CA GLN A 21 -11.20 -7.01 19.26
C GLN A 21 -10.07 -6.63 18.29
N VAL A 22 -9.94 -7.33 17.16
CA VAL A 22 -8.94 -7.02 16.13
C VAL A 22 -9.13 -5.62 15.57
N ILE A 23 -10.35 -5.22 15.22
CA ILE A 23 -10.63 -3.88 14.70
C ILE A 23 -10.32 -2.81 15.76
N SER A 24 -10.68 -3.05 17.02
CA SER A 24 -10.38 -2.15 18.13
C SER A 24 -8.87 -1.99 18.35
N ASP A 25 -8.14 -3.10 18.48
CA ASP A 25 -6.68 -3.07 18.65
C ASP A 25 -5.99 -2.46 17.43
N TRP A 26 -6.52 -2.68 16.23
CA TRP A 26 -6.00 -2.10 15.00
C TRP A 26 -6.15 -0.56 14.99
N LEU A 27 -7.34 -0.05 15.32
CA LEU A 27 -7.63 1.39 15.33
C LEU A 27 -6.91 2.13 16.46
N TYR A 28 -6.93 1.57 17.68
CA TYR A 28 -6.51 2.29 18.88
C TYR A 28 -5.08 1.99 19.32
N ASP A 29 -4.48 0.84 18.96
CA ASP A 29 -3.07 0.51 19.23
C ASP A 29 -2.25 0.55 17.96
N PHE A 30 -2.55 -0.36 17.03
CA PHE A 30 -1.66 -0.67 15.91
C PHE A 30 -1.37 0.56 15.05
N LEU A 31 -2.41 1.23 14.54
CA LEU A 31 -2.23 2.37 13.65
C LEU A 31 -1.49 3.53 14.33
N LEU A 32 -1.72 3.77 15.61
CA LEU A 32 -1.19 4.91 16.34
C LEU A 32 0.25 4.67 16.81
N ASN A 33 0.56 3.44 17.22
CA ASN A 33 1.81 3.12 17.91
C ASN A 33 2.81 2.35 17.05
N PHE A 34 2.50 1.96 15.81
CA PHE A 34 3.43 1.23 14.95
C PHE A 34 3.95 2.08 13.77
N THR A 35 5.23 1.90 13.45
CA THR A 35 5.90 2.47 12.28
C THR A 35 6.29 1.36 11.32
N TYR A 36 6.11 1.63 10.03
CA TYR A 36 6.42 0.66 8.98
C TYR A 36 7.86 0.83 8.46
N CYS A 37 8.57 -0.27 8.30
CA CYS A 37 9.86 -0.33 7.62
C CYS A 37 9.75 -1.16 6.33
N ASN A 38 9.98 -0.51 5.19
CA ASN A 38 9.86 -1.14 3.89
C ASN A 38 11.00 -2.13 3.61
N ALA A 39 12.20 -1.90 4.15
CA ALA A 39 13.34 -2.77 3.92
C ALA A 39 13.18 -4.15 4.59
N THR A 40 12.63 -4.18 5.80
CA THR A 40 12.41 -5.43 6.55
C THR A 40 11.01 -6.01 6.34
N GLN A 41 10.10 -5.24 5.72
CA GLN A 41 8.68 -5.58 5.60
C GLN A 41 8.09 -5.91 6.98
N ARG A 42 8.31 -5.02 7.95
CA ARG A 42 7.82 -5.17 9.33
C ARG A 42 7.30 -3.84 9.85
N PHE A 43 6.28 -3.94 10.69
CA PHE A 43 5.84 -2.88 11.57
C PHE A 43 6.47 -3.07 12.94
N THR A 44 7.08 -2.02 13.48
CA THR A 44 7.68 -2.03 14.81
C THR A 44 7.00 -0.99 15.67
N ARG A 45 6.94 -1.18 16.99
CA ARG A 45 6.40 -0.13 17.87
C ARG A 45 7.27 1.12 17.75
N CYS A 46 6.61 2.25 17.56
CA CYS A 46 7.22 3.57 17.58
C CYS A 46 7.89 3.78 18.93
N ILE A 47 9.12 4.28 18.93
CA ILE A 47 9.88 4.50 20.17
C ILE A 47 9.33 5.72 20.91
N CYS A 48 8.70 6.67 20.21
CA CYS A 48 8.18 7.91 20.75
C CYS A 48 6.67 8.09 20.61
N GLY A 49 6.08 8.83 21.56
CA GLY A 49 4.67 9.25 21.49
C GLY A 49 3.65 8.11 21.59
N GLN A 50 4.06 6.96 22.16
CA GLN A 50 3.16 5.82 22.35
C GLN A 50 1.96 6.25 23.19
N LYS A 51 0.77 6.05 22.63
CA LYS A 51 -0.48 6.22 23.38
C LYS A 51 -0.63 5.03 24.30
N GLU A 52 -0.69 5.30 25.60
CA GLU A 52 -0.86 4.28 26.62
C GLU A 52 -2.23 3.63 26.47
N ILE A 53 -2.26 2.30 26.36
CA ILE A 53 -3.49 1.54 26.22
C ILE A 53 -3.62 0.65 27.43
N LYS A 54 -4.60 1.00 28.27
CA LYS A 54 -4.92 0.23 29.47
C LYS A 54 -5.71 -1.02 29.07
N ARG A 55 -5.00 -2.14 28.98
CA ARG A 55 -5.61 -3.46 28.76
C ARG A 55 -6.02 -4.06 30.12
N PRO A 56 -7.17 -4.73 30.22
CA PRO A 56 -7.53 -5.45 31.44
C PRO A 56 -6.51 -6.58 31.69
N ALA A 57 -6.14 -6.77 32.95
CA ALA A 57 -5.25 -7.87 33.33
C ALA A 57 -5.91 -9.22 32.99
N MET A 58 -5.12 -10.15 32.46
CA MET A 58 -5.60 -11.51 32.21
C MET A 58 -5.98 -12.17 33.53
N PRO A 59 -7.17 -12.78 33.63
CA PRO A 59 -7.56 -13.52 34.82
C PRO A 59 -6.64 -14.72 35.02
N PHE A 60 -6.54 -15.21 36.25
CA PHE A 60 -5.77 -16.42 36.53
C PHE A 60 -6.40 -17.63 35.82
N ILE A 61 -5.60 -18.31 34.99
CA ILE A 61 -6.01 -19.49 34.24
C ILE A 61 -5.14 -20.67 34.71
N LYS A 62 -5.78 -21.79 35.07
CA LYS A 62 -5.04 -23.01 35.45
C LYS A 62 -4.19 -23.50 34.25
N PRO A 63 -2.95 -23.97 34.45
CA PRO A 63 -2.09 -24.43 33.36
C PRO A 63 -2.73 -25.46 32.43
N SER A 64 -3.64 -26.29 32.95
CA SER A 64 -4.41 -27.29 32.19
C SER A 64 -5.33 -26.70 31.11
N PHE A 65 -5.72 -25.44 31.22
CA PHE A 65 -6.53 -24.73 30.20
C PHE A 65 -5.67 -23.96 29.18
N LEU A 66 -4.34 -24.00 29.32
CA LEU A 66 -3.38 -23.38 28.40
C LEU A 66 -2.62 -24.48 27.65
N TYR A 67 -1.31 -24.61 27.87
CA TYR A 67 -0.45 -25.61 27.22
C TYR A 67 -0.20 -26.86 28.10
N GLY A 68 -0.98 -27.03 29.17
CA GLY A 68 -0.96 -28.22 30.03
C GLY A 68 -0.17 -28.03 31.32
N THR A 69 1.13 -27.76 31.24
CA THR A 69 2.02 -27.61 32.40
C THR A 69 2.63 -26.21 32.50
N HIS A 70 3.14 -25.84 33.67
CA HIS A 70 3.82 -24.55 33.86
C HIS A 70 5.08 -24.40 32.99
N GLU A 71 5.83 -25.49 32.82
CA GLU A 71 7.02 -25.53 31.95
C GLU A 71 6.66 -25.30 30.48
N LEU A 72 5.60 -25.95 29.99
CA LEU A 72 5.11 -25.73 28.62
C LEU A 72 4.58 -24.31 28.44
N ASN A 73 3.85 -23.77 29.42
CA ASN A 73 3.39 -22.38 29.37
C ASN A 73 4.56 -21.39 29.27
N ALA A 74 5.63 -21.60 30.05
CA ALA A 74 6.83 -20.77 29.99
C ALA A 74 7.53 -20.89 28.63
N ALA A 75 7.66 -22.10 28.09
CA ALA A 75 8.27 -22.35 26.79
C ALA A 75 7.50 -21.66 25.64
N TYR A 76 6.17 -21.79 25.62
CA TYR A 76 5.34 -21.13 24.61
C TYR A 76 5.28 -19.60 24.80
N SER A 77 5.35 -19.10 26.04
CA SER A 77 5.48 -17.66 26.32
C SER A 77 6.75 -17.09 25.71
N PHE A 78 7.89 -17.77 25.90
CA PHE A 78 9.17 -17.35 25.31
C PHE A 78 9.13 -17.36 23.78
N LEU A 79 8.49 -18.36 23.17
CA LEU A 79 8.29 -18.40 21.72
C LEU A 79 7.45 -17.21 21.24
N ALA A 80 6.37 -16.87 21.95
CA ALA A 80 5.50 -15.76 21.61
C ALA A 80 6.16 -14.39 21.79
N GLU A 81 7.07 -14.23 22.74
CA GLU A 81 7.81 -12.97 22.97
C GLU A 81 8.67 -12.56 21.77
N VAL A 82 9.25 -13.53 21.06
CA VAL A 82 10.05 -13.27 19.85
C VAL A 82 9.21 -12.59 18.76
N ASP A 83 7.96 -13.04 18.60
CA ASP A 83 7.00 -12.49 17.67
C ASP A 83 6.27 -11.24 18.22
N GLY A 84 6.34 -10.99 19.53
CA GLY A 84 5.72 -9.82 20.16
C GLY A 84 6.39 -8.47 19.88
N CYS A 85 7.62 -8.47 19.34
CA CYS A 85 8.40 -7.24 19.12
C CYS A 85 8.11 -6.53 17.78
N TYR A 86 7.37 -7.18 16.88
CA TYR A 86 7.04 -6.64 15.56
C TYR A 86 5.72 -7.21 15.05
N PHE A 87 5.21 -6.64 13.96
CA PHE A 87 4.14 -7.22 13.18
C PHE A 87 4.61 -7.36 11.73
N GLY A 88 4.28 -8.48 11.09
CA GLY A 88 4.84 -8.84 9.79
C GLY A 88 3.93 -9.79 9.01
N LEU A 89 4.42 -10.31 7.88
CA LEU A 89 3.64 -11.23 7.05
C LEU A 89 3.15 -12.49 7.80
N PRO A 90 3.97 -13.16 8.67
CA PRO A 90 3.49 -14.31 9.43
C PRO A 90 2.30 -14.00 10.34
N HIS A 91 2.32 -12.80 10.96
CA HIS A 91 1.22 -12.31 11.79
C HIS A 91 -0.04 -12.05 10.97
N MET A 92 0.11 -11.46 9.78
CA MET A 92 -1.02 -11.22 8.88
C MET A 92 -1.62 -12.54 8.36
N GLN A 93 -0.80 -13.54 8.04
CA GLN A 93 -1.28 -14.87 7.65
C GLN A 93 -2.05 -15.54 8.79
N ALA A 94 -1.54 -15.48 10.02
CA ALA A 94 -2.25 -15.99 11.19
C ALA A 94 -3.58 -15.23 11.39
N LEU A 95 -3.57 -13.91 11.22
CA LEU A 95 -4.77 -13.08 11.32
C LEU A 95 -5.82 -13.47 10.27
N VAL A 96 -5.45 -13.58 9.00
CA VAL A 96 -6.37 -13.96 7.91
C VAL A 96 -6.96 -15.34 8.16
N LYS A 97 -6.15 -16.31 8.62
CA LYS A 97 -6.62 -17.66 8.97
C LYS A 97 -7.59 -17.67 10.16
N LEU A 98 -7.33 -16.87 11.19
CA LEU A 98 -8.16 -16.79 12.40
C LEU A 98 -9.46 -16.02 12.18
N VAL A 99 -9.42 -14.91 11.43
CA VAL A 99 -10.60 -14.11 11.09
C VAL A 99 -11.52 -14.87 10.12
N GLY A 100 -10.92 -15.58 9.16
CA GLY A 100 -11.64 -16.34 8.16
C GLY A 100 -12.35 -15.47 7.11
N PRO A 101 -12.84 -16.07 6.01
CA PRO A 101 -13.36 -15.36 4.85
C PRO A 101 -14.67 -14.60 5.14
N HIS A 102 -15.45 -15.02 6.13
CA HIS A 102 -16.74 -14.41 6.45
C HIS A 102 -16.60 -13.06 7.17
N SER A 103 -15.63 -12.94 8.08
CA SER A 103 -15.43 -11.71 8.88
C SER A 103 -14.35 -10.78 8.31
N LEU A 104 -13.52 -11.27 7.38
CA LEU A 104 -12.47 -10.47 6.75
C LEU A 104 -12.97 -9.22 6.02
N PRO A 105 -14.10 -9.24 5.29
CA PRO A 105 -14.64 -8.04 4.65
C PRO A 105 -14.96 -6.91 5.64
N LEU A 106 -15.38 -7.23 6.87
CA LEU A 106 -15.67 -6.22 7.91
C LEU A 106 -14.41 -5.46 8.31
N LEU A 107 -13.28 -6.17 8.42
CA LEU A 107 -11.99 -5.56 8.74
C LEU A 107 -11.50 -4.69 7.57
N ILE A 108 -11.58 -5.20 6.33
CA ILE A 108 -11.25 -4.41 5.13
C ILE A 108 -12.10 -3.14 5.09
N GLN A 109 -13.41 -3.26 5.32
CA GLN A 109 -14.33 -2.13 5.33
C GLN A 109 -13.98 -1.11 6.42
N ALA A 110 -13.68 -1.55 7.65
CA ALA A 110 -13.25 -0.66 8.73
C ALA A 110 -11.98 0.12 8.34
N CYS A 111 -11.02 -0.56 7.71
CA CYS A 111 -9.80 0.09 7.24
C CYS A 111 -10.07 1.14 6.14
N LEU A 112 -10.92 0.81 5.15
CA LEU A 112 -11.27 1.73 4.07
C LEU A 112 -12.11 2.92 4.55
N GLN A 113 -13.01 2.71 5.50
CA GLN A 113 -13.76 3.80 6.13
C GLN A 113 -12.83 4.76 6.87
N HIS A 114 -11.88 4.24 7.64
CA HIS A 114 -10.90 5.07 8.32
C HIS A 114 -10.00 5.82 7.33
N LEU A 115 -9.52 5.13 6.28
CA LEU A 115 -8.75 5.74 5.18
C LEU A 115 -9.53 6.88 4.51
N THR A 116 -10.82 6.68 4.26
CA THR A 116 -11.70 7.69 3.68
C THR A 116 -11.79 8.90 4.58
N HIS A 117 -12.09 8.72 5.87
CA HIS A 117 -12.16 9.81 6.84
C HIS A 117 -10.85 10.63 6.91
N LEU A 118 -9.70 9.96 6.89
CA LEU A 118 -8.40 10.63 6.86
C LEU A 118 -8.24 11.51 5.61
N VAL A 119 -8.65 11.02 4.45
CA VAL A 119 -8.46 11.70 3.16
C VAL A 119 -9.51 12.79 2.90
N THR A 120 -10.76 12.59 3.31
CA THR A 120 -11.87 13.51 2.99
C THR A 120 -12.11 14.56 4.07
N SER A 121 -11.65 14.33 5.31
CA SER A 121 -11.95 15.20 6.45
C SER A 121 -10.69 15.72 7.14
N VAL A 122 -9.79 14.83 7.54
CA VAL A 122 -8.60 15.22 8.33
C VAL A 122 -7.55 15.92 7.47
N LEU A 123 -7.07 15.27 6.41
CA LEU A 123 -6.04 15.81 5.53
C LEU A 123 -6.43 17.17 4.89
N PRO A 124 -7.67 17.37 4.39
CA PRO A 124 -8.10 18.67 3.87
C PRO A 124 -8.10 19.78 4.91
N SER A 125 -8.45 19.48 6.17
CA SER A 125 -8.44 20.50 7.23
C SER A 125 -7.04 21.08 7.46
N HIS A 126 -6.00 20.25 7.39
CA HIS A 126 -4.61 20.69 7.48
C HIS A 126 -4.13 21.38 6.21
N MET A 127 -4.50 20.86 5.04
CA MET A 127 -4.06 21.41 3.76
C MET A 127 -4.67 22.78 3.46
N MET A 128 -5.93 23.02 3.83
CA MET A 128 -6.58 24.33 3.67
C MET A 128 -5.91 25.43 4.49
N GLU A 129 -5.31 25.08 5.63
CA GLU A 129 -4.53 26.04 6.44
C GLU A 129 -3.14 26.30 5.84
N LEU A 130 -2.54 25.28 5.22
CA LEU A 130 -1.12 25.29 4.84
C LEU A 130 -0.86 25.74 3.41
N LEU A 131 -1.70 25.33 2.45
CA LEU A 131 -1.52 25.66 1.02
C LEU A 131 -1.47 27.18 0.77
N PRO A 132 -2.31 28.03 1.39
CA PRO A 132 -2.25 29.49 1.18
C PRO A 132 -0.99 30.15 1.75
N ARG A 133 -0.26 29.49 2.65
CA ARG A 133 1.00 30.00 3.23
C ARG A 133 2.21 29.69 2.37
N MET A 134 2.05 28.81 1.38
CA MET A 134 3.13 28.41 0.49
C MET A 134 3.50 29.59 -0.43
N PRO A 135 4.79 29.94 -0.59
CA PRO A 135 5.21 31.01 -1.49
C PRO A 135 4.82 30.72 -2.94
N GLU A 136 4.36 31.75 -3.66
CA GLU A 136 3.96 31.64 -5.07
C GLU A 136 5.15 31.46 -6.03
N ASP A 137 6.36 31.88 -5.61
CA ASP A 137 7.59 31.85 -6.41
C ASP A 137 8.66 30.91 -5.82
N LEU A 138 8.36 29.61 -5.72
CA LEU A 138 9.42 28.61 -5.47
C LEU A 138 10.24 28.35 -6.75
N ALA A 139 11.11 29.30 -7.09
CA ALA A 139 11.98 29.20 -8.25
C ALA A 139 13.06 28.12 -8.03
N MET A 140 13.34 27.34 -9.06
CA MET A 140 14.47 26.40 -9.08
C MET A 140 15.74 27.17 -9.50
N PRO A 141 16.85 27.11 -8.73
CA PRO A 141 18.13 27.70 -9.14
C PRO A 141 18.63 27.12 -10.46
N PRO A 142 19.51 27.78 -11.23
CA PRO A 142 20.09 27.20 -12.44
C PRO A 142 21.02 26.01 -12.10
N LEU A 143 21.09 25.03 -12.99
CA LEU A 143 21.82 23.76 -12.77
C LEU A 143 23.33 23.93 -12.55
N ASN A 144 23.89 25.04 -13.03
CA ASN A 144 25.32 25.38 -12.88
C ASN A 144 25.67 25.95 -11.51
N SER A 145 24.70 26.06 -10.60
CA SER A 145 24.90 26.63 -9.27
C SER A 145 25.68 25.67 -8.37
N ALA A 146 26.45 26.22 -7.43
CA ALA A 146 27.17 25.41 -6.45
C ALA A 146 26.19 24.60 -5.58
N PRO A 147 26.39 23.28 -5.37
CA PRO A 147 25.45 22.43 -4.65
C PRO A 147 25.11 22.92 -3.23
N LEU A 148 26.10 23.43 -2.50
CA LEU A 148 25.89 23.97 -1.15
C LEU A 148 25.07 25.27 -1.16
N GLY A 149 25.23 26.08 -2.21
CA GLY A 149 24.41 27.28 -2.41
C GLY A 149 22.95 26.92 -2.68
N CYS A 150 22.70 25.89 -3.51
CA CYS A 150 21.35 25.37 -3.74
C CYS A 150 20.71 24.83 -2.45
N LEU A 151 21.47 24.10 -1.63
CA LEU A 151 20.98 23.60 -0.34
C LEU A 151 20.50 24.75 0.56
N ASN A 152 21.34 25.77 0.75
CA ASN A 152 21.01 26.94 1.57
C ASN A 152 19.84 27.75 1.01
N PHE A 153 19.74 27.83 -0.33
CA PHE A 153 18.64 28.51 -0.99
C PHE A 153 17.31 27.80 -0.74
N PHE A 154 17.25 26.47 -0.90
CA PHE A 154 16.06 25.70 -0.58
C PHE A 154 15.75 25.72 0.92
N ASP A 155 16.77 25.73 1.78
CA ASP A 155 16.62 25.84 3.23
C ASP A 155 15.86 27.12 3.63
N GLN A 156 16.20 28.24 3.01
CA GLN A 156 15.49 29.51 3.18
C GLN A 156 14.06 29.45 2.61
N GLN A 157 13.86 28.76 1.48
CA GLN A 157 12.52 28.63 0.87
C GLN A 157 11.55 27.79 1.71
N VAL A 158 12.02 26.85 2.54
CA VAL A 158 11.16 26.01 3.39
C VAL A 158 10.98 26.53 4.82
N GLU A 159 11.55 27.69 5.14
CA GLU A 159 11.55 28.25 6.50
C GLU A 159 10.14 28.48 7.05
N TRP A 160 9.20 28.92 6.20
CA TRP A 160 7.77 29.07 6.57
C TRP A 160 7.14 27.76 7.09
N LEU A 161 7.57 26.62 6.54
CA LEU A 161 7.10 25.29 6.92
C LEU A 161 7.79 24.77 8.18
N LYS A 162 9.05 25.18 8.42
CA LYS A 162 9.76 24.94 9.68
C LYS A 162 9.15 25.69 10.87
N GLN A 163 8.50 26.83 10.63
CA GLN A 163 7.83 27.60 11.67
C GLN A 163 6.38 27.16 11.92
N TYR A 164 5.82 26.32 11.04
CA TYR A 164 4.46 25.82 11.17
C TYR A 164 4.35 24.67 12.18
N ASN A 165 3.84 24.97 13.38
CA ASN A 165 3.72 24.01 14.49
C ASN A 165 2.84 22.79 14.18
N ARG A 166 1.77 22.95 13.41
CA ARG A 166 0.81 21.89 13.07
C ARG A 166 1.28 20.95 11.95
N ARG A 167 2.53 21.08 11.48
CA ARG A 167 3.10 20.12 10.51
C ARG A 167 3.07 18.69 11.05
N VAL A 168 3.20 18.52 12.37
CA VAL A 168 3.22 17.22 13.05
C VAL A 168 1.93 16.46 12.79
N ASP A 169 0.78 17.14 12.80
CA ASP A 169 -0.53 16.54 12.57
C ASP A 169 -0.71 16.10 11.11
N LEU A 170 -0.21 16.92 10.16
CA LEU A 170 -0.18 16.57 8.74
C LEU A 170 0.69 15.33 8.49
N LEU A 171 1.88 15.29 9.07
CA LEU A 171 2.81 14.17 8.97
C LEU A 171 2.23 12.90 9.57
N GLU A 172 1.56 13.02 10.72
CA GLU A 172 0.88 11.90 11.35
C GLU A 172 -0.28 11.38 10.48
N CYS A 173 -1.08 12.27 9.89
CA CYS A 173 -2.15 11.90 8.96
C CYS A 173 -1.59 11.14 7.73
N LEU A 174 -0.50 11.64 7.13
CA LEU A 174 0.17 10.97 6.01
C LEU A 174 0.77 9.62 6.41
N ARG A 175 1.36 9.52 7.61
CA ARG A 175 1.85 8.25 8.17
C ARG A 175 0.71 7.24 8.34
N LEU A 176 -0.44 7.66 8.88
CA LEU A 176 -1.61 6.80 9.06
C LEU A 176 -2.13 6.28 7.72
N ILE A 177 -2.29 7.16 6.72
CA ILE A 177 -2.71 6.78 5.37
C ILE A 177 -1.75 5.73 4.79
N GLY A 178 -0.44 5.96 4.85
CA GLY A 178 0.53 5.00 4.33
C GLY A 178 0.60 3.71 5.12
N SER A 179 0.38 3.75 6.43
CA SER A 179 0.31 2.55 7.29
C SER A 179 -0.88 1.67 6.91
N ILE A 180 -2.05 2.25 6.62
CA ILE A 180 -3.23 1.52 6.14
C ILE A 180 -2.95 0.88 4.78
N ILE A 181 -2.30 1.61 3.85
CA ILE A 181 -1.96 1.08 2.53
C ILE A 181 -0.95 -0.06 2.64
N ALA A 182 0.11 0.10 3.44
CA ALA A 182 1.06 -0.97 3.71
C ALA A 182 0.37 -2.18 4.36
N TRP A 183 -0.56 -1.95 5.29
CA TRP A 183 -1.34 -3.03 5.90
C TRP A 183 -2.21 -3.78 4.88
N MET A 184 -2.82 -3.07 3.92
CA MET A 184 -3.54 -3.68 2.79
C MET A 184 -2.63 -4.50 1.88
N VAL A 185 -1.37 -4.09 1.67
CA VAL A 185 -0.37 -4.90 0.94
C VAL A 185 -0.11 -6.21 1.68
N PHE A 186 0.07 -6.18 3.00
CA PHE A 186 0.31 -7.40 3.80
C PHE A 186 -0.88 -8.34 3.72
N MET A 187 -2.10 -7.81 3.81
CA MET A 187 -3.32 -8.61 3.67
C MET A 187 -3.44 -9.26 2.29
N ASP A 188 -3.19 -8.50 1.23
CA ASP A 188 -3.21 -8.97 -0.15
C ASP A 188 -2.14 -10.05 -0.39
N MET A 189 -0.94 -9.91 0.19
CA MET A 189 0.11 -10.93 0.16
C MET A 189 -0.29 -12.20 0.91
N ALA A 190 -0.83 -12.06 2.13
CA ALA A 190 -1.24 -13.19 2.96
C ALA A 190 -2.39 -14.00 2.31
N LEU A 191 -3.36 -13.32 1.71
CA LEU A 191 -4.46 -13.96 0.98
C LEU A 191 -3.93 -14.72 -0.24
N ARG A 192 -3.09 -14.09 -1.07
CA ARG A 192 -2.50 -14.76 -2.24
C ARG A 192 -1.71 -16.01 -1.86
N GLU A 193 -0.95 -15.95 -0.78
CA GLU A 193 -0.18 -17.10 -0.32
C GLU A 193 -1.09 -18.24 0.15
N GLN A 194 -2.16 -17.91 0.90
CA GLN A 194 -3.15 -18.89 1.34
C GLN A 194 -3.89 -19.51 0.16
N ASP A 195 -4.34 -18.71 -0.80
CA ASP A 195 -5.05 -19.17 -2.00
C ASP A 195 -4.14 -20.06 -2.87
N THR A 196 -2.85 -19.69 -3.02
CA THR A 196 -1.87 -20.49 -3.76
C THR A 196 -1.63 -21.85 -3.09
N LEU A 197 -1.45 -21.87 -1.77
CA LEU A 197 -1.29 -23.12 -1.01
C LEU A 197 -2.52 -24.00 -1.10
N GLN A 198 -3.71 -23.42 -0.96
CA GLN A 198 -4.97 -24.14 -1.08
C GLN A 198 -5.13 -24.73 -2.49
N MET A 199 -4.82 -23.95 -3.53
CA MET A 199 -4.86 -24.43 -4.92
C MET A 199 -3.89 -25.58 -5.15
N MET A 200 -2.65 -25.52 -4.65
CA MET A 200 -1.69 -26.61 -4.78
C MET A 200 -2.19 -27.92 -4.15
N GLN A 201 -2.93 -27.84 -3.04
CA GLN A 201 -3.50 -29.00 -2.36
C GLN A 201 -4.74 -29.55 -3.07
N VAL A 202 -5.54 -28.66 -3.67
CA VAL A 202 -6.84 -29.01 -4.28
C VAL A 202 -6.71 -29.36 -5.78
N ALA A 203 -5.64 -28.92 -6.45
CA ALA A 203 -5.40 -29.15 -7.88
C ALA A 203 -5.59 -30.61 -8.35
N PRO A 204 -5.12 -31.66 -7.63
CA PRO A 204 -5.34 -33.05 -8.05
C PRO A 204 -6.82 -33.44 -8.09
N PHE A 205 -7.63 -32.89 -7.18
CA PHE A 205 -9.07 -33.17 -7.10
C PHE A 205 -9.88 -32.41 -8.15
N LEU A 206 -9.35 -31.27 -8.62
CA LEU A 206 -9.91 -30.49 -9.73
C LEU A 206 -9.41 -30.97 -11.11
N GLY A 207 -8.59 -32.02 -11.16
CA GLY A 207 -8.00 -32.51 -12.41
C GLY A 207 -7.10 -31.48 -13.09
N VAL A 208 -6.46 -30.61 -12.31
CA VAL A 208 -5.54 -29.60 -12.82
C VAL A 208 -4.11 -30.14 -12.73
N ILE A 209 -3.42 -30.13 -13.86
CA ILE A 209 -1.99 -30.48 -13.95
C ILE A 209 -1.18 -29.31 -14.46
N SER A 210 0.11 -29.30 -14.09
CA SER A 210 1.08 -28.36 -14.64
C SER A 210 1.32 -28.67 -16.12
N GLY A 211 0.97 -27.74 -17.01
CA GLY A 211 1.30 -27.81 -18.43
C GLY A 211 2.79 -27.57 -18.71
N ARG A 212 3.20 -27.75 -19.97
CA ARG A 212 4.61 -27.65 -20.41
C ARG A 212 5.26 -26.27 -20.15
N ASP A 213 4.45 -25.21 -20.07
CA ASP A 213 4.90 -23.83 -19.84
C ASP A 213 4.38 -23.23 -18.50
N GLY A 214 4.00 -24.08 -17.53
CA GLY A 214 3.44 -23.62 -16.26
C GLY A 214 1.99 -23.09 -16.34
N GLN A 215 1.34 -23.21 -17.49
CA GLN A 215 -0.10 -22.98 -17.63
C GLN A 215 -0.88 -24.12 -16.95
N LEU A 216 -1.96 -23.78 -16.24
CA LEU A 216 -2.89 -24.76 -15.68
C LEU A 216 -3.60 -25.48 -16.83
N GLN A 217 -3.32 -26.77 -17.02
CA GLN A 217 -4.04 -27.61 -17.98
C GLN A 217 -5.11 -28.38 -17.23
N HIS A 218 -6.36 -28.22 -17.67
CA HIS A 218 -7.47 -29.03 -17.20
C HIS A 218 -7.38 -30.39 -17.90
N LEU A 219 -7.41 -31.48 -17.13
CA LEU A 219 -7.36 -32.85 -17.66
C LEU A 219 -8.67 -33.29 -18.32
N VAL A 220 -9.78 -32.59 -18.09
CA VAL A 220 -11.05 -32.95 -18.73
C VAL A 220 -11.04 -32.39 -20.15
N GLY A 221 -10.94 -33.30 -21.11
CA GLY A 221 -11.03 -33.03 -22.53
C GLY A 221 -12.42 -32.53 -22.95
N ASP A 222 -12.50 -32.11 -24.21
CA ASP A 222 -13.69 -31.62 -24.93
C ASP A 222 -14.87 -32.63 -25.06
N ASP A 223 -15.01 -33.57 -24.14
CA ASP A 223 -16.14 -34.52 -24.17
C ASP A 223 -17.37 -33.90 -23.47
N ASP A 224 -18.51 -33.95 -24.18
CA ASP A 224 -19.81 -33.35 -23.85
C ASP A 224 -20.43 -33.76 -22.48
N ASP A 225 -19.81 -34.68 -21.73
CA ASP A 225 -20.21 -35.04 -20.37
C ASP A 225 -19.50 -34.15 -19.35
N GLN A 226 -20.11 -32.98 -19.10
CA GLN A 226 -19.70 -31.90 -18.18
C GLN A 226 -19.66 -32.31 -16.68
N THR A 227 -18.91 -33.35 -16.33
CA THR A 227 -18.81 -33.82 -14.95
C THR A 227 -17.38 -33.66 -14.46
N GLY A 228 -17.17 -32.74 -13.52
CA GLY A 228 -15.85 -32.46 -12.96
C GLY A 228 -15.23 -33.70 -12.29
N PRO A 229 -13.89 -33.78 -12.24
CA PRO A 229 -13.16 -34.95 -11.73
C PRO A 229 -13.55 -35.30 -10.29
N LEU A 230 -13.79 -34.31 -9.42
CA LEU A 230 -14.26 -34.54 -8.05
C LEU A 230 -15.64 -35.21 -8.03
N VAL A 231 -16.55 -34.74 -8.89
CA VAL A 231 -17.91 -35.28 -9.01
C VAL A 231 -17.85 -36.72 -9.53
N SER A 232 -17.02 -37.01 -10.53
CA SER A 232 -16.84 -38.37 -11.05
C SER A 232 -16.28 -39.34 -10.00
N LEU A 233 -15.34 -38.87 -9.17
CA LEU A 233 -14.76 -39.66 -8.08
C LEU A 233 -15.80 -40.00 -7.02
N ILE A 234 -16.62 -39.03 -6.63
CA ILE A 234 -17.69 -39.22 -5.63
C ILE A 234 -18.79 -40.12 -6.18
N GLN A 235 -19.19 -39.94 -7.45
CA GLN A 235 -20.14 -40.84 -8.11
C GLN A 235 -19.64 -42.30 -8.10
N ARG A 236 -18.36 -42.53 -8.45
CA ARG A 236 -17.77 -43.87 -8.42
C ARG A 236 -17.65 -44.46 -7.00
N ALA A 237 -17.34 -43.63 -6.01
CA ALA A 237 -17.30 -44.06 -4.62
C ALA A 237 -18.70 -44.45 -4.11
N LEU A 238 -19.73 -43.70 -4.50
CA LEU A 238 -21.13 -43.99 -4.13
C LEU A 238 -21.64 -45.26 -4.79
N THR A 239 -21.37 -45.50 -6.08
CA THR A 239 -21.78 -46.73 -6.77
C THR A 239 -21.13 -47.97 -6.15
N THR A 240 -19.82 -47.92 -5.89
CA THR A 240 -19.11 -49.04 -5.25
C THR A 240 -19.53 -49.28 -3.80
N ALA A 241 -19.92 -48.23 -3.06
CA ALA A 241 -20.47 -48.37 -1.71
C ALA A 241 -21.86 -49.00 -1.72
N MET A 242 -22.74 -48.62 -2.66
CA MET A 242 -24.06 -49.22 -2.83
C MET A 242 -23.99 -50.70 -3.24
N GLU A 243 -22.95 -51.10 -3.97
CA GLU A 243 -22.70 -52.51 -4.34
C GLU A 243 -22.19 -53.37 -3.18
N LYS A 244 -21.47 -52.78 -2.22
CA LYS A 244 -20.78 -53.51 -1.13
C LYS A 244 -21.49 -53.46 0.23
N ASP A 245 -22.22 -52.39 0.53
CA ASP A 245 -22.93 -52.20 1.80
C ASP A 245 -24.29 -51.51 1.60
N ALA A 246 -25.36 -52.06 2.17
CA ALA A 246 -26.73 -51.52 2.11
C ALA A 246 -26.98 -50.29 3.03
N VAL A 247 -25.92 -49.59 3.46
CA VAL A 247 -25.98 -48.51 4.46
C VAL A 247 -26.19 -47.13 3.82
N VAL A 248 -25.92 -46.97 2.53
CA VAL A 248 -26.12 -45.69 1.82
C VAL A 248 -27.60 -45.56 1.46
N VAL A 249 -28.29 -44.59 2.08
CA VAL A 249 -29.67 -44.23 1.71
C VAL A 249 -29.66 -43.66 0.28
N PRO A 250 -30.31 -44.32 -0.71
CA PRO A 250 -30.27 -43.88 -2.11
C PRO A 250 -30.77 -42.45 -2.33
N ALA A 251 -31.62 -41.95 -1.43
CA ALA A 251 -32.13 -40.57 -1.47
C ALA A 251 -31.06 -39.49 -1.21
N LEU A 252 -29.93 -39.81 -0.56
CA LEU A 252 -28.86 -38.85 -0.25
C LEU A 252 -27.79 -38.73 -1.36
N VAL A 253 -27.74 -39.70 -2.28
CA VAL A 253 -26.83 -39.70 -3.45
C VAL A 253 -26.88 -38.38 -4.25
N PRO A 254 -28.06 -37.84 -4.64
CA PRO A 254 -28.11 -36.57 -5.35
C PRO A 254 -27.57 -35.39 -4.54
N ASP A 255 -27.76 -35.39 -3.21
CA ASP A 255 -27.23 -34.33 -2.34
C ASP A 255 -25.70 -34.36 -2.27
N PHE A 256 -25.09 -35.55 -2.20
CA PHE A 256 -23.63 -35.69 -2.26
C PHE A 256 -23.05 -35.18 -3.58
N ILE A 257 -23.68 -35.50 -4.70
CA ILE A 257 -23.25 -35.04 -6.03
C ILE A 257 -23.38 -33.52 -6.14
N LYS A 258 -24.50 -32.95 -5.68
CA LYS A 258 -24.72 -31.50 -5.67
C LYS A 258 -23.69 -30.78 -4.80
N ASN A 259 -23.40 -31.31 -3.61
CA ASN A 259 -22.39 -30.75 -2.72
C ASN A 259 -20.99 -30.82 -3.33
N ALA A 260 -20.67 -31.89 -4.06
CA ALA A 260 -19.41 -32.00 -4.81
C ALA A 260 -19.28 -30.91 -5.89
N GLN A 261 -20.34 -30.69 -6.67
CA GLN A 261 -20.38 -29.65 -7.70
C GLN A 261 -20.21 -28.23 -7.12
N ILE A 262 -20.91 -27.94 -6.01
CA ILE A 262 -20.77 -26.65 -5.30
C ILE A 262 -19.33 -26.47 -4.81
N THR A 263 -18.75 -27.51 -4.23
CA THR A 263 -17.39 -27.49 -3.69
C THR A 263 -16.36 -27.24 -4.80
N GLU A 264 -16.49 -27.92 -5.93
CA GLU A 264 -15.64 -27.74 -7.11
C GLU A 264 -15.73 -26.31 -7.67
N SER A 265 -16.95 -25.77 -7.78
CA SER A 265 -17.18 -24.37 -8.19
C SER A 265 -16.54 -23.36 -7.22
N MET A 266 -16.66 -23.58 -5.91
CA MET A 266 -16.06 -22.71 -4.90
C MET A 266 -14.53 -22.69 -5.00
N TYR A 267 -13.88 -23.84 -5.14
CA TYR A 267 -12.42 -23.89 -5.29
C TYR A 267 -11.95 -23.25 -6.59
N TRP A 268 -12.67 -23.42 -7.70
CA TRP A 268 -12.36 -22.71 -8.95
C TRP A 268 -12.49 -21.19 -8.83
N SER A 269 -13.49 -20.69 -8.10
CA SER A 269 -13.66 -19.26 -7.88
C SER A 269 -12.49 -18.62 -7.11
N SER A 270 -11.84 -19.38 -6.20
CA SER A 270 -10.67 -18.91 -5.45
C SER A 270 -9.44 -18.67 -6.35
N VAL A 271 -9.34 -19.37 -7.49
CA VAL A 271 -8.23 -19.22 -8.45
C VAL A 271 -8.26 -17.85 -9.14
N GLN A 272 -9.43 -17.21 -9.22
CA GLN A 272 -9.63 -15.92 -9.86
C GLN A 272 -9.75 -14.76 -8.87
N ALA A 273 -9.33 -14.95 -7.61
CA ALA A 273 -9.49 -13.96 -6.56
C ALA A 273 -8.91 -12.60 -6.95
N SER A 274 -9.76 -11.57 -6.92
CA SER A 274 -9.35 -10.19 -7.17
C SER A 274 -8.47 -9.68 -6.03
N SER A 275 -7.51 -8.80 -6.35
CA SER A 275 -6.60 -8.23 -5.36
C SER A 275 -7.30 -7.23 -4.45
N VAL A 276 -7.21 -7.45 -3.13
CA VAL A 276 -7.71 -6.53 -2.10
C VAL A 276 -6.99 -5.18 -2.20
N LEU A 277 -5.70 -5.19 -2.50
CA LEU A 277 -4.92 -3.96 -2.70
C LEU A 277 -5.45 -3.15 -3.88
N LYS A 278 -5.77 -3.79 -5.02
CA LYS A 278 -6.36 -3.09 -6.18
C LYS A 278 -7.67 -2.42 -5.80
N TYR A 279 -8.54 -3.11 -5.06
CA TYR A 279 -9.79 -2.55 -4.56
C TYR A 279 -9.55 -1.36 -3.63
N ALA A 280 -8.62 -1.46 -2.67
CA ALA A 280 -8.28 -0.39 -1.76
C ALA A 280 -7.72 0.86 -2.48
N ILE A 281 -6.87 0.67 -3.49
CA ILE A 281 -6.33 1.78 -4.30
C ILE A 281 -7.43 2.45 -5.11
N SER A 282 -8.31 1.68 -5.75
CA SER A 282 -9.47 2.23 -6.47
C SER A 282 -10.40 3.01 -5.53
N HIS A 283 -10.65 2.47 -4.34
CA HIS A 283 -11.43 3.17 -3.31
C HIS A 283 -10.76 4.49 -2.91
N LEU A 284 -9.46 4.49 -2.63
CA LEU A 284 -8.70 5.69 -2.30
C LEU A 284 -8.75 6.73 -3.42
N LYS A 285 -8.67 6.31 -4.69
CA LYS A 285 -8.82 7.21 -5.84
C LYS A 285 -10.18 7.91 -5.84
N MET A 286 -11.26 7.16 -5.63
CA MET A 286 -12.61 7.75 -5.55
C MET A 286 -12.72 8.72 -4.37
N SER A 287 -12.15 8.37 -3.22
CA SER A 287 -12.10 9.27 -2.05
C SER A 287 -11.29 10.54 -2.31
N LEU A 288 -10.26 10.49 -3.16
CA LEU A 288 -9.45 11.65 -3.54
C LEU A 288 -10.14 12.55 -4.58
N ASP A 289 -11.06 12.00 -5.38
CA ASP A 289 -11.72 12.76 -6.45
C ASP A 289 -12.56 13.93 -5.91
N CYS A 290 -13.09 13.85 -4.68
CA CYS A 290 -13.81 14.95 -4.05
C CYS A 290 -12.90 16.13 -3.66
N VAL A 291 -11.62 15.88 -3.39
CA VAL A 291 -10.63 16.90 -2.99
C VAL A 291 -9.68 17.30 -4.12
N ARG A 292 -9.66 16.53 -5.23
CA ARG A 292 -8.75 16.68 -6.39
C ARG A 292 -8.63 18.12 -6.89
N ARG A 293 -9.75 18.85 -7.02
CA ARG A 293 -9.75 20.23 -7.56
C ARG A 293 -8.90 21.20 -6.73
N HIS A 294 -8.83 21.00 -5.42
CA HIS A 294 -8.08 21.88 -4.52
C HIS A 294 -6.59 21.52 -4.47
N TRP A 295 -6.24 20.25 -4.69
CA TRP A 295 -4.86 19.75 -4.50
C TRP A 295 -4.11 19.52 -5.80
N ALA A 296 -4.83 19.50 -6.92
CA ALA A 296 -4.33 19.39 -8.28
C ALA A 296 -5.09 20.38 -9.18
N PRO A 297 -4.88 21.70 -9.01
CA PRO A 297 -5.51 22.69 -9.87
C PRO A 297 -5.10 22.46 -11.32
N ALA A 298 -6.05 22.70 -12.24
CA ALA A 298 -5.74 22.62 -13.66
C ALA A 298 -4.82 23.80 -14.04
N PRO A 299 -3.80 23.56 -14.88
CA PRO A 299 -2.89 24.62 -15.29
C PRO A 299 -3.63 25.68 -16.10
N THR A 300 -3.39 26.95 -15.79
CA THR A 300 -3.97 28.12 -16.47
C THR A 300 -3.61 28.18 -17.96
N ASN A 301 -2.43 27.68 -18.33
CA ASN A 301 -1.95 27.65 -19.72
C ASN A 301 -2.38 26.39 -20.52
N GLY A 302 -3.15 25.47 -19.93
CA GLY A 302 -3.52 24.20 -20.58
C GLY A 302 -2.35 23.20 -20.78
N LEU A 303 -1.11 23.59 -20.47
CA LEU A 303 0.12 22.79 -20.51
C LEU A 303 0.64 22.51 -19.09
N LEU A 304 1.75 21.75 -18.96
CA LEU A 304 2.44 21.60 -17.68
C LEU A 304 3.02 22.95 -17.23
N GLU A 305 2.43 23.57 -16.20
CA GLU A 305 3.02 24.74 -15.56
C GLU A 305 4.29 24.35 -14.81
N THR A 306 5.40 24.98 -15.15
CA THR A 306 6.69 24.79 -14.48
C THR A 306 6.79 25.49 -13.14
N ARG A 307 5.82 26.36 -12.80
CA ARG A 307 5.76 27.03 -11.50
C ARG A 307 5.10 26.13 -10.44
N PRO A 308 5.62 26.14 -9.21
CA PRO A 308 4.99 25.47 -8.09
C PRO A 308 3.65 26.16 -7.84
N MET A 309 2.59 25.39 -8.00
CA MET A 309 1.26 25.81 -7.58
C MET A 309 1.14 25.50 -6.08
N GLN A 310 0.15 26.09 -5.45
CA GLN A 310 -0.36 25.65 -4.14
C GLN A 310 -0.99 24.26 -4.30
N ASP A 311 -0.14 23.25 -4.54
CA ASP A 311 -0.51 21.87 -4.83
C ASP A 311 0.15 20.91 -3.84
N PHE A 312 -0.38 19.68 -3.79
CA PHE A 312 0.10 18.68 -2.82
C PHE A 312 1.54 18.24 -3.09
N CYS A 313 1.94 18.09 -4.36
CA CYS A 313 3.27 17.59 -4.70
C CYS A 313 4.40 18.56 -4.30
N SER A 314 4.17 19.87 -4.43
CA SER A 314 5.15 20.89 -4.04
C SER A 314 5.25 21.00 -2.53
N LEU A 315 4.12 20.92 -1.83
CA LEU A 315 4.09 20.84 -0.36
C LEU A 315 4.86 19.61 0.15
N TYR A 316 4.64 18.44 -0.46
CA TYR A 316 5.34 17.23 -0.07
C TYR A 316 6.84 17.29 -0.38
N SER A 317 7.24 17.89 -1.51
CA SER A 317 8.66 18.17 -1.81
C SER A 317 9.32 18.98 -0.69
N ALA A 318 8.66 20.06 -0.24
CA ALA A 318 9.14 20.88 0.87
C ALA A 318 9.24 20.09 2.19
N LEU A 319 8.22 19.27 2.50
CA LEU A 319 8.24 18.40 3.67
C LEU A 319 9.41 17.41 3.57
N GLN A 320 9.54 16.68 2.47
CA GLN A 320 10.62 15.72 2.27
C GLN A 320 12.01 16.37 2.38
N PHE A 321 12.16 17.59 1.87
CA PHE A 321 13.40 18.34 1.98
C PHE A 321 13.77 18.61 3.45
N ILE A 322 12.81 19.04 4.29
CA ILE A 322 13.01 19.21 5.74
C ILE A 322 13.47 17.88 6.38
N PHE A 323 12.82 16.76 6.04
CA PHE A 323 13.18 15.44 6.56
C PHE A 323 14.60 14.99 6.16
N CYS A 324 15.07 15.43 5.00
CA CYS A 324 16.42 15.12 4.54
C CYS A 324 17.47 16.02 5.22
N LEU A 325 17.08 17.22 5.67
CA LEU A 325 17.94 18.16 6.39
C LEU A 325 18.18 17.78 7.85
N ASP A 326 17.26 17.04 8.48
CA ASP A 326 17.35 16.74 9.91
C ASP A 326 18.69 16.09 10.26
N GLN A 327 19.46 16.82 11.07
CA GLN A 327 20.65 16.32 11.70
C GLN A 327 20.28 15.88 13.11
N PRO A 328 20.39 14.59 13.46
CA PRO A 328 20.12 14.16 14.81
C PRO A 328 21.14 14.78 15.76
N GLU A 329 20.69 15.64 16.67
CA GLU A 329 21.47 15.97 17.85
C GLU A 329 21.55 14.72 18.76
N PRO A 330 22.66 14.52 19.49
CA PRO A 330 22.81 13.36 20.37
C PRO A 330 21.68 13.31 21.40
N GLY A 331 20.82 12.29 21.31
CA GLY A 331 19.65 12.09 22.18
C GLY A 331 18.31 12.53 21.59
N GLN A 332 18.29 13.15 20.40
CA GLN A 332 17.07 13.42 19.64
C GLN A 332 16.88 12.36 18.55
N GLU A 333 15.66 11.82 18.47
CA GLU A 333 15.29 10.80 17.48
C GLU A 333 15.16 11.41 16.09
N THR A 334 15.52 10.64 15.08
CA THR A 334 15.35 11.03 13.68
C THR A 334 13.88 10.95 13.27
N HIS A 335 13.45 11.80 12.35
CA HIS A 335 12.10 11.72 11.80
C HIS A 335 11.78 10.36 11.16
N TRP A 336 12.81 9.65 10.68
CA TRP A 336 12.69 8.29 10.16
C TRP A 336 12.33 7.25 11.23
N GLU A 337 12.81 7.42 12.47
CA GLU A 337 12.46 6.56 13.59
C GLU A 337 11.03 6.83 14.08
N LYS A 338 10.62 8.10 14.06
CA LYS A 338 9.29 8.53 14.50
C LYS A 338 8.16 8.14 13.53
N TYR A 339 8.33 8.36 12.24
CA TYR A 339 7.24 8.15 11.26
C TYR A 339 7.42 6.88 10.41
N GLY A 340 8.64 6.35 10.32
CA GLY A 340 8.97 5.23 9.44
C GLY A 340 8.78 5.56 7.95
N ASP A 341 8.82 4.52 7.12
CA ASP A 341 8.61 4.63 5.68
C ASP A 341 7.12 4.82 5.32
N ALA A 342 6.21 4.58 6.27
CA ALA A 342 4.77 4.78 6.08
C ALA A 342 4.41 6.21 5.65
N LEU A 343 5.14 7.22 6.11
CA LEU A 343 4.92 8.60 5.68
C LEU A 343 5.07 8.76 4.16
N SER A 344 6.16 8.24 3.60
CA SER A 344 6.42 8.24 2.15
C SER A 344 5.38 7.43 1.40
N TRP A 345 4.93 6.31 1.97
CA TRP A 345 3.84 5.51 1.39
C TRP A 345 2.55 6.31 1.24
N GLY A 346 2.13 7.04 2.28
CA GLY A 346 0.90 7.83 2.24
C GLY A 346 0.99 8.97 1.23
N ALA A 347 2.06 9.76 1.29
CA ALA A 347 2.25 10.89 0.39
C ALA A 347 2.41 10.47 -1.08
N CYS A 348 3.25 9.46 -1.36
CA CYS A 348 3.44 8.97 -2.73
C CYS A 348 2.15 8.35 -3.30
N SER A 349 1.32 7.74 -2.46
CA SER A 349 0.02 7.22 -2.89
C SER A 349 -0.91 8.34 -3.32
N ILE A 350 -0.97 9.43 -2.57
CA ILE A 350 -1.77 10.61 -2.95
C ILE A 350 -1.23 11.25 -4.23
N ILE A 351 0.08 11.51 -4.32
CA ILE A 351 0.72 12.10 -5.52
C ILE A 351 0.46 11.25 -6.75
N TYR A 352 0.63 9.93 -6.62
CA TYR A 352 0.37 9.00 -7.71
C TYR A 352 -1.09 9.11 -8.14
N LEU A 353 -2.06 8.93 -7.23
CA LEU A 353 -3.49 8.90 -7.55
C LEU A 353 -4.08 10.21 -8.06
N LEU A 354 -3.50 11.35 -7.67
CA LEU A 354 -3.81 12.66 -8.26
C LEU A 354 -3.27 12.82 -9.69
N GLY A 355 -2.40 11.92 -10.16
CA GLY A 355 -1.75 12.00 -11.46
C GLY A 355 -0.58 12.98 -11.50
N GLN A 356 -0.03 13.34 -10.34
CA GLN A 356 1.03 14.36 -10.19
C GLN A 356 2.44 13.77 -10.22
N ARG A 357 2.61 12.46 -10.47
CA ARG A 357 3.93 11.79 -10.46
C ARG A 357 5.00 12.51 -11.30
N ARG A 358 4.72 12.77 -12.58
CA ARG A 358 5.68 13.43 -13.49
C ARG A 358 6.03 14.84 -13.03
N ARG A 359 5.05 15.56 -12.47
CA ARG A 359 5.25 16.92 -11.93
C ARG A 359 6.15 16.85 -10.70
N PHE A 360 5.87 15.95 -9.78
CA PHE A 360 6.70 15.72 -8.59
C PHE A 360 8.17 15.45 -8.96
N GLU A 361 8.44 14.59 -9.94
CA GLU A 361 9.80 14.29 -10.42
C GLU A 361 10.53 15.51 -11.05
N MET A 362 9.79 16.55 -11.44
CA MET A 362 10.33 17.80 -11.97
C MET A 362 10.54 18.87 -10.88
N VAL A 363 9.64 18.95 -9.90
CA VAL A 363 9.63 20.02 -8.87
C VAL A 363 10.24 19.60 -7.53
N ASP A 364 10.58 18.31 -7.33
CA ASP A 364 11.17 17.85 -6.08
C ASP A 364 12.57 18.44 -5.84
N PHE A 365 12.74 19.16 -4.71
CA PHE A 365 14.01 19.82 -4.36
C PHE A 365 15.10 18.79 -4.10
N SER A 366 14.73 17.65 -3.52
CA SER A 366 15.68 16.58 -3.18
C SER A 366 16.24 15.95 -4.46
N CYS A 367 15.38 15.58 -5.41
CA CYS A 367 15.78 15.11 -6.73
C CYS A 367 16.59 16.14 -7.51
N TYR A 368 16.20 17.41 -7.45
CA TYR A 368 16.92 18.48 -8.14
C TYR A 368 18.35 18.63 -7.60
N LEU A 369 18.51 18.66 -6.27
CA LEU A 369 19.83 18.80 -5.66
C LEU A 369 20.72 17.59 -5.96
N MET A 370 20.17 16.38 -6.02
CA MET A 370 20.92 15.19 -6.48
C MET A 370 21.45 15.39 -7.91
N ARG A 371 20.63 15.90 -8.84
CA ARG A 371 21.04 16.18 -10.23
C ARG A 371 22.12 17.26 -10.30
N VAL A 372 21.99 18.35 -9.55
CA VAL A 372 23.00 19.42 -9.47
C VAL A 372 24.35 18.84 -9.03
N VAL A 373 24.32 18.01 -7.98
CA VAL A 373 25.52 17.35 -7.44
C VAL A 373 26.15 16.40 -8.45
N GLU A 374 25.36 15.64 -9.19
CA GLU A 374 25.84 14.76 -10.27
C GLU A 374 26.51 15.58 -11.38
N THR A 375 25.89 16.68 -11.82
CA THR A 375 26.48 17.55 -12.84
C THR A 375 27.78 18.21 -12.38
N ASP A 376 27.84 18.69 -11.14
CA ASP A 376 29.04 19.27 -10.54
C ASP A 376 30.19 18.24 -10.48
N THR A 377 29.89 16.96 -10.16
CA THR A 377 30.90 15.90 -10.22
C THR A 377 31.39 15.61 -11.62
N ALA A 378 30.48 15.57 -12.59
CA ALA A 378 30.85 15.31 -13.98
C ALA A 378 31.76 16.41 -14.51
N VAL A 379 31.40 17.68 -14.29
CA VAL A 379 32.21 18.85 -14.68
C VAL A 379 33.58 18.83 -14.01
N THR A 380 33.63 18.55 -12.70
CA THR A 380 34.89 18.47 -11.94
C THR A 380 35.79 17.34 -12.47
N SER A 381 35.20 16.17 -12.78
CA SER A 381 35.94 15.03 -13.32
C SER A 381 36.51 15.30 -14.72
N LEU A 382 35.76 15.99 -15.58
CA LEU A 382 36.19 16.40 -16.91
C LEU A 382 37.30 17.46 -16.84
N ALA A 383 37.21 18.41 -15.91
CA ALA A 383 38.26 19.39 -15.65
C ALA A 383 39.56 18.70 -15.19
N ALA A 384 39.46 17.72 -14.28
CA ALA A 384 40.59 16.93 -13.81
C ALA A 384 41.26 16.12 -14.95
N LEU A 385 40.46 15.50 -15.83
CA LEU A 385 40.95 14.80 -17.01
C LEU A 385 41.66 15.76 -17.97
N ARG A 386 41.11 16.95 -18.21
CA ARG A 386 41.70 17.97 -19.09
C ARG A 386 43.06 18.45 -18.60
N GLU A 387 43.23 18.61 -17.29
CA GLU A 387 44.52 19.02 -16.72
C GLU A 387 45.56 17.87 -16.75
N ARG A 388 45.14 16.61 -16.60
CA ARG A 388 46.00 15.44 -16.82
C ARG A 388 46.51 15.36 -18.26
N VAL A 389 45.65 15.63 -19.25
CA VAL A 389 46.02 15.60 -20.68
C VAL A 389 47.01 16.72 -21.04
N LYS A 390 47.00 17.85 -20.33
CA LYS A 390 47.96 18.96 -20.54
C LYS A 390 49.33 18.75 -19.88
N GLY A 391 49.61 17.57 -19.31
CA GLY A 391 50.91 17.25 -18.72
C GLY A 391 51.26 18.03 -17.44
N ARG A 392 50.30 18.74 -16.84
CA ARG A 392 50.49 19.36 -15.52
C ARG A 392 50.27 18.33 -14.42
N SER A 393 51.37 17.88 -13.80
CA SER A 393 51.32 17.17 -12.52
C SER A 393 50.88 18.15 -11.43
N THR A 394 49.58 18.20 -11.13
CA THR A 394 49.07 18.84 -9.93
C THR A 394 48.71 17.79 -8.89
N THR A 395 49.60 17.70 -7.90
CA THR A 395 49.31 17.29 -6.53
C THR A 395 48.00 17.95 -6.09
N THR A 396 47.07 17.13 -5.59
CA THR A 396 45.81 17.52 -4.94
C THR A 396 44.91 18.47 -5.75
N LEU A 397 44.17 17.93 -6.72
CA LEU A 397 42.79 18.39 -6.89
C LEU A 397 42.12 18.20 -5.52
N PRO A 398 41.51 19.24 -4.93
CA PRO A 398 40.68 19.00 -3.76
C PRO A 398 39.57 18.07 -4.26
N ALA A 399 39.60 16.82 -3.82
CA ALA A 399 38.37 16.10 -3.59
C ALA A 399 37.62 16.99 -2.59
N LEU A 400 36.88 17.98 -3.10
CA LEU A 400 36.30 19.03 -2.31
C LEU A 400 35.51 18.31 -1.24
N GLY A 401 35.97 18.45 0.00
CA GLY A 401 35.32 17.88 1.16
C GLY A 401 33.93 18.48 1.20
N ARG A 402 32.97 17.83 0.55
CA ARG A 402 31.57 18.22 0.63
C ARG A 402 31.26 18.34 2.11
N SER A 403 30.65 19.46 2.50
CA SER A 403 30.23 19.69 3.88
C SER A 403 29.56 18.41 4.42
N LYS A 404 29.86 18.05 5.67
CA LYS A 404 29.28 16.89 6.34
C LYS A 404 27.76 16.88 6.20
N GLU A 405 27.17 18.06 6.22
CA GLU A 405 25.74 18.36 6.08
C GLU A 405 25.21 17.93 4.70
N LEU A 406 25.88 18.36 3.62
CA LEU A 406 25.49 18.00 2.26
C LEU A 406 25.60 16.48 2.02
N LYS A 407 26.62 15.82 2.58
CA LYS A 407 26.75 14.36 2.46
C LYS A 407 25.62 13.62 3.18
N LEU A 408 25.27 14.06 4.38
CA LEU A 408 24.16 13.48 5.15
C LEU A 408 22.83 13.70 4.44
N PHE A 409 22.57 14.92 3.97
CA PHE A 409 21.38 15.26 3.20
C PHE A 409 21.24 14.35 1.97
N LEU A 410 22.31 14.17 1.19
CA LEU A 410 22.27 13.33 -0.01
C LEU A 410 22.00 11.86 0.32
N ALA A 411 22.54 11.33 1.42
CA ALA A 411 22.24 9.96 1.84
C ALA A 411 20.74 9.79 2.17
N ASN A 412 20.17 10.75 2.90
CA ASN A 412 18.74 10.78 3.22
C ASN A 412 17.87 10.95 1.97
N ALA A 413 18.26 11.84 1.05
CA ALA A 413 17.55 12.08 -0.21
C ALA A 413 17.54 10.84 -1.11
N VAL A 414 18.66 10.10 -1.20
CA VAL A 414 18.72 8.83 -1.93
C VAL A 414 17.81 7.78 -1.29
N LYS A 415 17.77 7.68 0.04
CA LYS A 415 16.86 6.79 0.75
C LYS A 415 15.39 7.14 0.44
N ALA A 416 15.01 8.40 0.59
CA ALA A 416 13.66 8.90 0.30
C ALA A 416 13.27 8.61 -1.15
N TYR A 417 14.15 8.91 -2.12
CA TYR A 417 13.91 8.66 -3.53
C TYR A 417 13.66 7.18 -3.84
N ARG A 418 14.42 6.25 -3.23
CA ARG A 418 14.23 4.81 -3.43
C ARG A 418 12.86 4.35 -2.91
N VAL A 419 12.46 4.81 -1.73
CA VAL A 419 11.15 4.47 -1.15
C VAL A 419 10.03 5.05 -2.01
N ASN A 420 10.13 6.32 -2.40
CA ASN A 420 9.11 6.97 -3.23
C ASN A 420 8.97 6.27 -4.59
N SER A 421 10.08 5.97 -5.25
CA SER A 421 10.10 5.26 -6.53
C SER A 421 9.49 3.87 -6.40
N PHE A 422 9.83 3.14 -5.34
CA PHE A 422 9.26 1.82 -5.05
C PHE A 422 7.74 1.90 -4.90
N VAL A 423 7.22 2.81 -4.06
CA VAL A 423 5.78 2.98 -3.84
C VAL A 423 5.07 3.35 -5.13
N MET A 424 5.56 4.37 -5.85
CA MET A 424 4.93 4.81 -7.10
C MET A 424 4.96 3.73 -8.20
N ASN A 425 5.98 2.89 -8.24
CA ASN A 425 6.05 1.77 -9.19
C ASN A 425 5.14 0.61 -8.79
N MET A 426 5.06 0.30 -7.49
CA MET A 426 4.10 -0.68 -6.97
C MET A 426 2.67 -0.26 -7.31
N LEU A 427 2.31 1.00 -7.05
CA LEU A 427 0.99 1.54 -7.40
C LEU A 427 0.74 1.51 -8.91
N ALA A 428 1.77 1.76 -9.73
CA ALA A 428 1.66 1.65 -11.19
C ALA A 428 1.41 0.23 -11.68
N ALA A 429 1.97 -0.78 -11.01
CA ALA A 429 1.72 -2.19 -11.34
C ALA A 429 0.29 -2.62 -10.97
N HIS A 430 -0.25 -2.12 -9.85
CA HIS A 430 -1.59 -2.51 -9.36
C HIS A 430 -2.72 -1.68 -9.99
N HIS A 431 -2.50 -0.39 -10.22
CA HIS A 431 -3.46 0.55 -10.80
C HIS A 431 -2.74 1.44 -11.83
N PRO A 432 -2.52 0.95 -13.07
CA PRO A 432 -1.93 1.74 -14.12
C PRO A 432 -2.85 2.90 -14.48
N PHE A 433 -2.29 4.11 -14.64
CA PHE A 433 -3.04 5.19 -15.26
C PHE A 433 -3.30 4.85 -16.73
N GLU A 434 -4.52 5.12 -17.20
CA GLU A 434 -4.77 5.22 -18.64
C GLU A 434 -3.76 6.22 -19.21
N GLN A 435 -2.97 5.76 -20.17
CA GLN A 435 -2.13 6.67 -20.93
C GLN A 435 -3.10 7.61 -21.65
N LYS A 436 -3.25 8.83 -21.14
CA LYS A 436 -3.94 9.89 -21.88
C LYS A 436 -3.29 9.93 -23.27
N PRO A 437 -4.07 9.90 -24.36
CA PRO A 437 -3.51 9.91 -25.69
C PRO A 437 -2.53 11.07 -25.79
N ALA A 438 -1.32 10.79 -26.29
CA ALA A 438 -0.33 11.82 -26.50
C ALA A 438 -0.93 12.84 -27.47
N GLN A 439 -1.21 14.04 -26.97
CA GLN A 439 -1.62 15.14 -27.82
C GLN A 439 -0.38 15.64 -28.53
N ALA A 440 -0.39 15.60 -29.86
CA ALA A 440 0.70 16.16 -30.64
C ALA A 440 0.70 17.68 -30.43
N LEU A 441 1.85 18.26 -30.13
CA LEU A 441 2.01 19.71 -30.04
C LEU A 441 2.55 20.20 -31.38
N ALA A 442 1.89 21.16 -31.99
CA ALA A 442 2.46 21.88 -33.12
C ALA A 442 3.66 22.74 -32.65
N HIS A 443 4.53 23.12 -33.59
CA HIS A 443 5.73 23.92 -33.29
C HIS A 443 5.43 25.31 -32.67
N ASP A 444 4.18 25.76 -32.75
CA ASP A 444 3.66 27.00 -32.16
C ASP A 444 3.09 26.81 -30.73
N GLY A 445 3.09 25.57 -30.20
CA GLY A 445 2.54 25.25 -28.88
C GLY A 445 1.04 24.92 -28.87
N SER A 446 0.38 24.88 -30.03
CA SER A 446 -1.04 24.48 -30.12
C SER A 446 -1.22 22.96 -30.04
N VAL A 447 -2.32 22.53 -29.42
CA VAL A 447 -2.64 21.11 -29.18
C VAL A 447 -3.33 20.53 -30.41
N LEU A 448 -2.68 19.61 -31.11
CA LEU A 448 -3.26 18.81 -32.19
C LEU A 448 -4.03 17.61 -31.62
N THR A 449 -5.20 17.32 -32.18
CA THR A 449 -6.06 16.18 -31.81
C THR A 449 -5.30 14.86 -31.90
N GLY A 450 -5.15 14.19 -30.76
CA GLY A 450 -4.25 13.05 -30.56
C GLY A 450 -4.64 11.77 -31.30
N VAL A 451 -3.63 10.98 -31.66
CA VAL A 451 -3.79 9.61 -32.16
C VAL A 451 -4.23 8.72 -31.00
N THR A 452 -5.38 8.06 -31.17
CA THR A 452 -5.92 7.08 -30.22
C THR A 452 -5.17 5.75 -30.36
N HIS A 453 -4.44 5.34 -29.33
CA HIS A 453 -4.10 3.92 -29.16
C HIS A 453 -5.17 3.24 -28.32
N GLU A 454 -5.51 2.00 -28.70
CA GLU A 454 -6.56 1.20 -28.07
C GLU A 454 -6.37 1.08 -26.56
N LEU A 455 -7.42 1.46 -25.83
CA LEU A 455 -7.53 1.38 -24.38
C LEU A 455 -7.63 -0.08 -23.94
N LYS A 456 -6.80 -0.49 -22.97
CA LYS A 456 -7.21 -1.57 -22.06
C LYS A 456 -8.34 -1.03 -21.19
N PRO A 457 -9.40 -1.82 -20.93
CA PRO A 457 -10.59 -1.35 -20.23
C PRO A 457 -10.23 -0.79 -18.85
N SER A 458 -10.84 0.36 -18.55
CA SER A 458 -10.67 1.06 -17.28
C SER A 458 -11.06 0.14 -16.12
N GLY A 459 -10.34 0.22 -14.99
CA GLY A 459 -10.71 -0.49 -13.76
C GLY A 459 -12.11 -0.12 -13.20
N PHE A 460 -12.82 0.82 -13.84
CA PHE A 460 -14.20 1.20 -13.54
C PHE A 460 -15.22 0.14 -13.99
N GLU A 461 -14.89 -0.67 -14.99
CA GLU A 461 -15.76 -1.76 -15.49
C GLU A 461 -15.73 -3.02 -14.60
N LEU A 462 -14.80 -3.09 -13.63
CA LEU A 462 -14.64 -4.21 -12.71
C LEU A 462 -15.41 -4.04 -11.38
N LEU A 463 -16.17 -2.95 -11.22
CA LEU A 463 -17.03 -2.77 -10.05
C LEU A 463 -18.44 -3.29 -10.33
N PRO A 464 -19.05 -4.11 -9.46
CA PRO A 464 -20.47 -4.39 -9.55
C PRO A 464 -21.23 -3.07 -9.35
N HIS A 465 -21.97 -2.66 -10.38
CA HIS A 465 -22.78 -1.45 -10.36
C HIS A 465 -23.81 -1.51 -9.21
N LEU A 466 -23.60 -0.75 -8.14
CA LEU A 466 -24.68 -0.34 -7.24
C LEU A 466 -25.53 0.68 -8.02
N THR A 467 -26.53 0.18 -8.74
CA THR A 467 -27.52 1.00 -9.44
C THR A 467 -28.37 1.77 -8.44
N ALA A 468 -28.02 3.04 -8.22
CA ALA A 468 -28.94 4.03 -7.70
C ALA A 468 -29.96 4.39 -8.79
N ARG A 469 -31.12 3.70 -8.82
CA ARG A 469 -32.34 4.11 -9.54
C ARG A 469 -33.54 3.27 -9.09
N SER A 470 -34.25 3.72 -8.06
CA SER A 470 -35.69 3.42 -7.85
C SER A 470 -36.27 4.27 -6.70
N ILE A 471 -36.26 5.60 -6.81
CA ILE A 471 -37.23 6.47 -6.10
C ILE A 471 -37.47 7.70 -6.98
N ALA A 472 -38.26 7.54 -8.03
CA ALA A 472 -38.97 8.62 -8.73
C ALA A 472 -39.81 7.97 -9.84
N ASN A 473 -41.04 7.58 -9.51
CA ASN A 473 -42.24 7.58 -10.35
C ASN A 473 -43.29 6.61 -9.77
N GLY A 474 -44.36 7.17 -9.21
CA GLY A 474 -45.46 6.40 -8.64
C GLY A 474 -46.45 7.24 -7.83
N ALA A 475 -46.83 8.41 -8.34
CA ALA A 475 -48.02 9.13 -7.89
C ALA A 475 -48.79 9.56 -9.14
N GLY A 476 -49.82 8.78 -9.49
CA GLY A 476 -50.63 8.98 -10.67
C GLY A 476 -51.55 7.79 -10.92
N GLN A 477 -52.75 7.90 -10.33
CA GLN A 477 -53.93 7.02 -10.39
C GLN A 477 -53.94 5.79 -9.49
#